data_AF-A0A1V6EPU6-F1
#
_entry.id   AF-A0A1V6EPU6-F1
#
_cell.length_a   1.000
_cell.length_b   1.000
_cell.length_c   1.000
_cell.angle_alpha   90.00
_cell.angle_beta   90.00
_cell.angle_gamma   90.00
#
_symmetry.space_group_name_H-M   'P 1'
#
loop_
_entity.id
_entity.type
_entity.pdbx_description
1 polymer ?
#
loop_
_entity_poly.entity_id
_entity_poly.type
_entity_poly.pdbx_seq_one_letter_code
_entity_poly.pdbx_strand_id
1 'polypeptide(L)'
;MRLPYQSDPAVRKQINNGQMQYTDIHLSHVAQFVWFGFLGHLDVAVIEVAGILPDGRLIPSSSVGNNKTWLDQADAIILEVNTSQNPALEGMHDIYYGTELPPYRIPIPLLQPGDRIGEPYLRCDPDKVIAVVHTDLPDRSNQFAPPDENSQAIAGHIIEFLQHEVKHGRLPKDLLPLQSGVGNIANAVLAGLNDGPFRNLTAFTEVLQDGMLDMLRSGTLAMASATALSLSDEATADFNANIGFYRDRIVLRSQEMSNHPELIRRLGLIAMNAMIEADIYGNVNSTHVMGSSMMNGIGGSGDFARNAYLSIFMTPSVAKGGSISCIVPMVSHVDHTEHDVQVIVTEQGLADLRGLSPTQRARLIVERCAHPDYRPALLDYMERAQRESLGQHTPHLLDDALGWHSGYLKTGSMMAA
;
A
#
# COMPACT_ATOMS: atom_id res chain seq x y z
N MET A 1 -12.14 -19.46 4.33
CA MET A 1 -10.81 -18.82 4.24
C MET A 1 -11.01 -17.37 3.86
N ARG A 2 -10.31 -16.42 4.50
CA ARG A 2 -10.35 -14.98 4.18
C ARG A 2 -9.12 -14.60 3.35
N LEU A 3 -9.30 -13.71 2.39
CA LEU A 3 -8.26 -13.11 1.55
C LEU A 3 -8.77 -11.76 1.00
N PRO A 4 -7.92 -10.93 0.38
CA PRO A 4 -6.45 -10.95 0.38
C PRO A 4 -5.86 -9.95 1.40
N TYR A 5 -6.71 -9.12 2.02
CA TYR A 5 -6.36 -8.06 2.94
C TYR A 5 -7.48 -7.89 3.97
N GLN A 6 -7.13 -7.52 5.21
CA GLN A 6 -8.10 -7.16 6.24
C GLN A 6 -7.52 -6.10 7.17
N SER A 7 -8.38 -5.21 7.66
CA SER A 7 -8.02 -4.19 8.66
C SER A 7 -8.99 -4.19 9.85
N ASP A 8 -9.92 -5.15 9.89
CA ASP A 8 -10.94 -5.21 10.93
C ASP A 8 -10.39 -5.85 12.22
N PRO A 9 -10.45 -5.18 13.38
CA PRO A 9 -9.89 -5.73 14.62
C PRO A 9 -10.50 -7.06 15.07
N ALA A 10 -11.79 -7.30 14.79
CA ALA A 10 -12.43 -8.55 15.17
C ALA A 10 -11.98 -9.70 14.25
N VAL A 11 -11.85 -9.43 12.95
CA VAL A 11 -11.27 -10.39 11.98
C VAL A 11 -9.82 -10.69 12.33
N ARG A 12 -8.99 -9.66 12.56
CA ARG A 12 -7.59 -9.82 12.98
C ARG A 12 -7.44 -10.68 14.23
N LYS A 13 -8.30 -10.46 15.23
CA LYS A 13 -8.32 -11.27 16.46
C LYS A 13 -8.63 -12.73 16.17
N GLN A 14 -9.61 -13.02 15.32
CA GLN A 14 -9.93 -14.40 14.93
C GLN A 14 -8.78 -15.07 14.17
N ILE A 15 -8.11 -14.34 13.27
CA ILE A 15 -6.93 -14.83 12.53
C ILE A 15 -5.81 -15.18 13.51
N ASN A 16 -5.42 -14.24 14.37
CA ASN A 16 -4.30 -14.44 15.30
C ASN A 16 -4.60 -15.47 16.40
N ASN A 17 -5.87 -15.78 16.66
CA ASN A 17 -6.28 -16.87 17.55
C ASN A 17 -6.39 -18.23 16.85
N GLY A 18 -6.08 -18.32 15.54
CA GLY A 18 -6.22 -19.55 14.75
C GLY A 18 -7.67 -19.96 14.47
N GLN A 19 -8.63 -19.06 14.67
CA GLN A 19 -10.07 -19.31 14.50
C GLN A 19 -10.55 -19.03 13.07
N MET A 20 -9.76 -18.31 12.28
CA MET A 20 -10.05 -18.01 10.87
C MET A 20 -8.79 -18.21 10.03
N GLN A 21 -8.90 -19.04 8.99
CA GLN A 21 -7.85 -19.20 7.99
C GLN A 21 -7.75 -17.94 7.13
N TYR A 22 -6.54 -17.41 6.97
CA TYR A 22 -6.26 -16.18 6.24
C TYR A 22 -5.04 -16.34 5.34
N THR A 23 -5.12 -15.75 4.14
CA THR A 23 -3.99 -15.65 3.22
C THR A 23 -3.98 -14.25 2.66
N ASP A 24 -2.91 -13.53 2.94
CA ASP A 24 -2.61 -12.25 2.31
C ASP A 24 -1.79 -12.46 1.05
N ILE A 25 -2.33 -11.96 -0.06
CA ILE A 25 -1.77 -12.14 -1.40
C ILE A 25 -1.51 -10.74 -1.95
N HIS A 26 -0.44 -10.59 -2.74
CA HIS A 26 -0.28 -9.40 -3.59
C HIS A 26 -1.60 -9.08 -4.30
N LEU A 27 -2.09 -7.86 -4.17
CA LEU A 27 -3.43 -7.52 -4.61
C LEU A 27 -3.59 -7.63 -6.12
N SER A 28 -2.52 -7.35 -6.88
CA SER A 28 -2.54 -7.55 -8.33
C SER A 28 -2.77 -9.00 -8.76
N HIS A 29 -2.47 -9.98 -7.90
CA HIS A 29 -2.57 -11.40 -8.23
C HIS A 29 -3.96 -11.99 -8.01
N VAL A 30 -4.83 -11.32 -7.25
CA VAL A 30 -6.09 -11.93 -6.79
C VAL A 30 -6.99 -12.28 -7.97
N ALA A 31 -7.27 -11.32 -8.86
CA ALA A 31 -8.11 -11.53 -10.04
C ALA A 31 -7.65 -12.74 -10.88
N GLN A 32 -6.35 -12.80 -11.19
CA GLN A 32 -5.81 -13.89 -11.99
C GLN A 32 -5.82 -15.23 -11.25
N PHE A 33 -5.62 -15.27 -9.93
CA PHE A 33 -5.68 -16.52 -9.16
C PHE A 33 -7.09 -17.11 -9.14
N VAL A 34 -8.12 -16.26 -9.15
CA VAL A 34 -9.51 -16.69 -9.29
C VAL A 34 -9.73 -17.29 -10.68
N TRP A 35 -9.32 -16.58 -11.73
CA TRP A 35 -9.42 -17.07 -13.11
C TRP A 35 -8.64 -18.36 -13.37
N PHE A 36 -7.50 -18.56 -12.70
CA PHE A 36 -6.71 -19.80 -12.78
C PHE A 36 -7.32 -20.95 -11.96
N GLY A 37 -8.34 -20.69 -11.15
CA GLY A 37 -8.98 -21.67 -10.28
C GLY A 37 -8.19 -22.02 -9.01
N PHE A 38 -7.15 -21.25 -8.66
CA PHE A 38 -6.31 -21.51 -7.48
C PHE A 38 -7.05 -21.26 -6.16
N LEU A 39 -8.07 -20.41 -6.16
CA LEU A 39 -8.88 -20.10 -4.98
C LEU A 39 -10.16 -20.96 -4.88
N GLY A 40 -10.29 -21.96 -5.75
CA GLY A 40 -11.47 -22.81 -5.81
C GLY A 40 -12.62 -22.17 -6.58
N HIS A 41 -13.79 -22.79 -6.43
CA HIS A 41 -15.02 -22.34 -7.06
C HIS A 41 -15.64 -21.16 -6.31
N LEU A 42 -16.22 -20.20 -7.04
CA LEU A 42 -16.88 -19.03 -6.47
C LEU A 42 -18.40 -19.18 -6.61
N ASP A 43 -19.07 -19.54 -5.52
CA ASP A 43 -20.52 -19.80 -5.56
C ASP A 43 -21.33 -18.50 -5.77
N VAL A 44 -21.00 -17.45 -5.00
CA VAL A 44 -21.77 -16.19 -4.96
C VAL A 44 -20.85 -14.98 -4.91
N ALA A 45 -21.16 -13.96 -5.72
CA ALA A 45 -20.60 -12.62 -5.60
C ALA A 45 -21.64 -11.65 -5.03
N VAL A 46 -21.26 -10.90 -3.99
CA VAL A 46 -22.04 -9.78 -3.45
C VAL A 46 -21.34 -8.48 -3.83
N ILE A 47 -21.99 -7.66 -4.65
CA ILE A 47 -21.38 -6.46 -5.24
C ILE A 47 -22.26 -5.24 -4.96
N GLU A 48 -21.69 -4.26 -4.27
CA GLU A 48 -22.31 -2.93 -4.15
C GLU A 48 -22.14 -2.12 -5.44
N VAL A 49 -23.20 -1.43 -5.85
CA VAL A 49 -23.24 -0.56 -7.01
C VAL A 49 -23.97 0.75 -6.66
N ALA A 50 -23.55 1.86 -7.25
CA ALA A 50 -24.25 3.15 -7.11
C ALA A 50 -25.53 3.21 -7.98
N GLY A 51 -25.64 2.32 -8.96
CA GLY A 51 -26.82 2.23 -9.81
C GLY A 51 -26.74 1.14 -10.87
N ILE A 52 -27.88 0.86 -11.48
CA ILE A 52 -28.04 -0.09 -12.59
C ILE A 52 -28.69 0.67 -13.74
N LEU A 53 -28.06 0.67 -14.91
CA LEU A 53 -28.61 1.29 -16.12
C LEU A 53 -29.76 0.45 -16.71
N PRO A 54 -30.65 1.06 -17.53
CA PRO A 54 -31.75 0.33 -18.16
C PRO A 54 -31.33 -0.87 -19.02
N ASP A 55 -30.08 -0.89 -19.49
CA ASP A 55 -29.50 -1.98 -20.30
C ASP A 55 -28.74 -3.03 -19.45
N GLY A 56 -28.81 -2.94 -18.13
CA GLY A 56 -28.20 -3.90 -17.19
C GLY A 56 -26.74 -3.61 -16.83
N ARG A 57 -26.11 -2.59 -17.41
CA ARG A 57 -24.76 -2.16 -16.99
C ARG A 57 -24.79 -1.60 -15.57
N LEU A 58 -23.74 -1.87 -14.81
CA LEU A 58 -23.65 -1.50 -13.40
C LEU A 58 -22.70 -0.32 -13.21
N ILE A 59 -23.11 0.67 -12.43
CA ILE A 59 -22.29 1.81 -12.02
C ILE A 59 -21.57 1.42 -10.72
N PRO A 60 -20.24 1.27 -10.71
CA PRO A 60 -19.53 0.92 -9.48
C PRO A 60 -19.65 2.04 -8.42
N SER A 61 -19.50 1.69 -7.14
CA SER A 61 -19.55 2.64 -6.03
C SER A 61 -18.18 3.30 -5.77
N SER A 62 -17.80 3.50 -4.51
CA SER A 62 -16.55 4.17 -4.10
C SER A 62 -15.28 3.34 -4.37
N SER A 63 -15.41 2.11 -4.86
CA SER A 63 -14.29 1.25 -5.26
C SER A 63 -14.62 0.30 -6.41
N VAL A 64 -13.58 -0.29 -7.02
CA VAL A 64 -13.72 -1.37 -8.00
C VAL A 64 -13.18 -2.68 -7.45
N GLY A 65 -11.98 -2.68 -6.85
CA GLY A 65 -11.34 -3.89 -6.36
C GLY A 65 -11.29 -4.99 -7.43
N ASN A 66 -11.83 -6.16 -7.11
CA ASN A 66 -11.93 -7.32 -8.01
C ASN A 66 -13.36 -7.51 -8.58
N ASN A 67 -14.24 -6.51 -8.51
CA ASN A 67 -15.66 -6.66 -8.84
C ASN A 67 -15.91 -7.26 -10.22
N LYS A 68 -15.14 -6.84 -11.25
CA LYS A 68 -15.19 -7.45 -12.59
C LYS A 68 -14.99 -8.97 -12.52
N THR A 69 -13.93 -9.42 -11.87
CA THR A 69 -13.61 -10.84 -11.75
C THR A 69 -14.66 -11.61 -10.97
N TRP A 70 -15.22 -11.02 -9.91
CA TRP A 70 -16.30 -11.64 -9.13
C TRP A 70 -17.56 -11.85 -9.96
N LEU A 71 -17.96 -10.85 -10.74
CA LEU A 71 -19.11 -10.94 -11.65
C LEU A 71 -18.86 -11.97 -12.77
N ASP A 72 -17.65 -12.03 -13.31
CA ASP A 72 -17.30 -12.98 -14.38
C ASP A 72 -17.35 -14.44 -13.87
N GLN A 73 -16.84 -14.69 -12.66
CA GLN A 73 -16.51 -16.05 -12.17
C GLN A 73 -17.57 -16.66 -11.24
N ALA A 74 -18.45 -15.86 -10.63
CA ALA A 74 -19.46 -16.41 -9.72
C ALA A 74 -20.58 -17.13 -10.49
N ASP A 75 -21.17 -18.15 -9.87
CA ASP A 75 -22.39 -18.81 -10.36
C ASP A 75 -23.63 -17.94 -10.15
N ALA A 76 -23.72 -17.27 -9.00
CA ALA A 76 -24.81 -16.38 -8.65
C ALA A 76 -24.33 -15.01 -8.16
N ILE A 77 -25.14 -13.98 -8.40
CA ILE A 77 -24.80 -12.59 -8.13
C ILE A 77 -25.91 -11.93 -7.31
N ILE A 78 -25.50 -11.26 -6.24
CA ILE A 78 -26.34 -10.38 -5.43
C ILE A 78 -25.82 -8.96 -5.64
N LEU A 79 -26.69 -8.07 -6.10
CA LEU A 79 -26.37 -6.66 -6.27
C LEU A 79 -26.96 -5.85 -5.12
N GLU A 80 -26.13 -5.08 -4.44
CA GLU A 80 -26.57 -4.09 -3.44
C GLU A 80 -26.58 -2.71 -4.11
N VAL A 81 -27.76 -2.15 -4.36
CA VAL A 81 -27.91 -0.79 -4.92
C VAL A 81 -27.98 0.18 -3.75
N ASN A 82 -26.88 0.87 -3.48
CA ASN A 82 -26.74 1.73 -2.30
C ASN A 82 -27.08 3.19 -2.63
N THR A 83 -28.16 3.71 -2.07
CA THR A 83 -28.62 5.09 -2.31
C THR A 83 -27.80 6.15 -1.57
N SER A 84 -26.94 5.75 -0.64
CA SER A 84 -25.99 6.66 0.01
C SER A 84 -24.85 7.08 -0.93
N GLN A 85 -24.56 6.27 -1.95
CA GLN A 85 -23.52 6.52 -2.93
C GLN A 85 -23.97 7.59 -3.92
N ASN A 86 -23.05 8.50 -4.26
CA ASN A 86 -23.38 9.61 -5.13
C ASN A 86 -23.53 9.14 -6.59
N PRO A 87 -24.68 9.36 -7.26
CA PRO A 87 -24.89 8.89 -8.62
C PRO A 87 -23.91 9.52 -9.64
N ALA A 88 -23.32 10.67 -9.31
CA ALA A 88 -22.30 11.30 -10.15
C ALA A 88 -20.93 10.59 -10.12
N LEU A 89 -20.81 9.48 -9.39
CA LEU A 89 -19.72 8.50 -9.57
C LEU A 89 -19.71 7.91 -10.98
N GLU A 90 -20.84 7.89 -11.69
CA GLU A 90 -20.90 7.47 -13.08
C GLU A 90 -19.90 8.25 -13.95
N GLY A 91 -19.03 7.50 -14.63
CA GLY A 91 -17.94 8.04 -15.46
C GLY A 91 -16.58 8.14 -14.76
N MET A 92 -16.50 7.93 -13.44
CA MET A 92 -15.23 7.99 -12.71
C MET A 92 -14.38 6.74 -12.93
N HIS A 93 -14.99 5.57 -13.14
CA HIS A 93 -14.32 4.28 -13.24
C HIS A 93 -13.78 3.98 -14.65
N ASP A 94 -12.79 3.10 -14.74
CA ASP A 94 -12.22 2.56 -15.97
C ASP A 94 -12.02 1.05 -15.83
N ILE A 95 -12.96 0.28 -16.38
CA ILE A 95 -13.01 -1.18 -16.31
C ILE A 95 -12.48 -1.76 -17.63
N TYR A 96 -11.27 -2.29 -17.58
CA TYR A 96 -10.61 -2.90 -18.74
C TYR A 96 -11.03 -4.37 -18.91
N TYR A 97 -11.63 -4.70 -20.06
CA TYR A 97 -12.08 -6.04 -20.42
C TYR A 97 -11.13 -6.79 -21.37
N GLY A 98 -9.97 -6.22 -21.69
CA GLY A 98 -8.97 -6.84 -22.58
C GLY A 98 -7.95 -7.72 -21.87
N THR A 99 -8.19 -8.11 -20.61
CA THR A 99 -7.35 -9.08 -19.91
C THR A 99 -7.67 -10.50 -20.36
N GLU A 100 -6.62 -11.32 -20.54
CA GLU A 100 -6.73 -12.69 -21.04
C GLU A 100 -5.96 -13.65 -20.12
N LEU A 101 -6.29 -14.95 -20.23
CA LEU A 101 -5.50 -16.01 -19.60
C LEU A 101 -4.20 -16.26 -20.37
N PRO A 102 -3.07 -16.56 -19.70
CA PRO A 102 -1.89 -17.10 -20.38
C PRO A 102 -2.26 -18.37 -21.19
N PRO A 103 -1.69 -18.55 -22.39
CA PRO A 103 -0.60 -17.76 -22.99
C PRO A 103 -1.06 -16.56 -23.85
N TYR A 104 -2.32 -16.13 -23.79
CA TYR A 104 -2.90 -15.15 -24.74
C TYR A 104 -2.93 -13.70 -24.24
N ARG A 105 -2.32 -13.41 -23.08
CA ARG A 105 -2.19 -12.03 -22.57
C ARG A 105 -1.51 -11.13 -23.59
N ILE A 106 -2.13 -9.98 -23.83
CA ILE A 106 -1.56 -8.89 -24.62
C ILE A 106 -1.06 -7.77 -23.70
N PRO A 107 -0.13 -6.92 -24.18
CA PRO A 107 0.31 -5.75 -23.41
C PRO A 107 -0.87 -4.83 -23.05
N ILE A 108 -0.85 -4.26 -21.84
CA ILE A 108 -1.90 -3.33 -21.39
C ILE A 108 -1.67 -1.97 -22.06
N PRO A 109 -2.64 -1.37 -22.76
CA PRO A 109 -2.42 -0.15 -23.55
C PRO A 109 -2.47 1.16 -22.73
N LEU A 110 -2.13 1.12 -21.44
CA LEU A 110 -2.07 2.30 -20.56
C LEU A 110 -0.65 2.88 -20.57
N LEU A 111 -0.53 4.18 -20.89
CA LEU A 111 0.75 4.87 -21.05
C LEU A 111 0.92 6.04 -20.07
N GLN A 112 -0.17 6.60 -19.57
CA GLN A 112 -0.18 7.67 -18.55
C GLN A 112 -1.17 7.35 -17.43
N PRO A 113 -0.95 7.88 -16.21
CA PRO A 113 -1.82 7.59 -15.06
C PRO A 113 -3.31 7.90 -15.27
N GLY A 114 -3.63 8.90 -16.12
CA GLY A 114 -5.00 9.34 -16.40
C GLY A 114 -5.67 8.66 -17.61
N ASP A 115 -4.96 7.83 -18.38
CA ASP A 115 -5.53 7.21 -19.59
C ASP A 115 -6.71 6.31 -19.22
N ARG A 116 -7.80 6.37 -19.98
CA ARG A 116 -8.91 5.42 -19.86
C ARG A 116 -8.81 4.42 -21.00
N ILE A 117 -8.72 3.13 -20.67
CA ILE A 117 -8.50 2.05 -21.64
C ILE A 117 -9.68 1.09 -21.74
N GLY A 118 -10.70 1.27 -20.91
CA GLY A 118 -11.89 0.44 -20.84
C GLY A 118 -13.17 1.27 -20.81
N GLU A 119 -14.13 0.81 -20.01
CA GLU A 119 -15.48 1.37 -19.92
C GLU A 119 -15.79 1.81 -18.49
N PRO A 120 -16.66 2.81 -18.27
CA PRO A 120 -16.97 3.28 -16.92
C PRO A 120 -17.99 2.42 -16.17
N TYR A 121 -18.24 1.20 -16.65
CA TYR A 121 -19.29 0.31 -16.14
C TYR A 121 -18.77 -1.10 -15.93
N LEU A 122 -19.34 -1.80 -14.95
CA LEU A 122 -19.23 -3.24 -14.84
C LEU A 122 -20.33 -3.90 -15.67
N ARG A 123 -19.98 -5.03 -16.28
CA ARG A 123 -20.87 -5.93 -17.01
C ARG A 123 -21.19 -7.13 -16.12
N CYS A 124 -22.42 -7.60 -16.23
CA CYS A 124 -22.93 -8.76 -15.50
C CYS A 124 -23.90 -9.51 -16.40
N ASP A 125 -23.88 -10.84 -16.36
CA ASP A 125 -24.93 -11.67 -16.95
C ASP A 125 -26.21 -11.54 -16.10
N PRO A 126 -27.32 -10.99 -16.62
CA PRO A 126 -28.55 -10.82 -15.85
C PRO A 126 -29.12 -12.14 -15.33
N ASP A 127 -28.89 -13.26 -16.02
CA ASP A 127 -29.41 -14.58 -15.62
C ASP A 127 -28.72 -15.10 -14.35
N LYS A 128 -27.52 -14.59 -14.03
CA LYS A 128 -26.82 -14.89 -12.78
C LYS A 128 -27.30 -14.05 -11.60
N VAL A 129 -28.05 -12.97 -11.83
CA VAL A 129 -28.50 -12.06 -10.76
C VAL A 129 -29.70 -12.68 -10.03
N ILE A 130 -29.44 -13.23 -8.84
CA ILE A 130 -30.46 -13.90 -8.01
C ILE A 130 -31.17 -12.94 -7.06
N ALA A 131 -30.58 -11.77 -6.77
CA ALA A 131 -31.19 -10.74 -5.94
C ALA A 131 -30.63 -9.35 -6.26
N VAL A 132 -31.50 -8.35 -6.15
CA VAL A 132 -31.14 -6.93 -6.09
C VAL A 132 -31.68 -6.39 -4.77
N VAL A 133 -30.79 -5.90 -3.91
CA VAL A 133 -31.09 -5.42 -2.56
C VAL A 133 -30.88 -3.91 -2.54
N HIS A 134 -31.87 -3.16 -2.10
CA HIS A 134 -31.72 -1.73 -1.86
C HIS A 134 -31.08 -1.51 -0.49
N THR A 135 -30.00 -0.72 -0.46
CA THR A 135 -29.31 -0.32 0.77
C THR A 135 -29.19 1.20 0.84
N ASP A 136 -28.99 1.71 2.05
CA ASP A 136 -28.77 3.14 2.32
C ASP A 136 -27.83 3.28 3.52
N LEU A 137 -26.58 2.90 3.32
CA LEU A 137 -25.57 2.84 4.38
C LEU A 137 -24.31 3.58 3.93
N PRO A 138 -23.72 4.45 4.77
CA PRO A 138 -22.46 5.08 4.42
C PRO A 138 -21.31 4.07 4.43
N ASP A 139 -20.28 4.36 3.64
CA ASP A 139 -19.01 3.65 3.75
C ASP A 139 -18.43 3.78 5.17
N ARG A 140 -17.60 2.80 5.56
CA ARG A 140 -16.89 2.86 6.84
C ARG A 140 -15.87 4.00 6.80
N SER A 141 -16.12 5.04 7.60
CA SER A 141 -15.22 6.16 7.79
C SER A 141 -13.87 5.74 8.38
N ASN A 142 -12.80 6.31 7.83
CA ASN A 142 -11.48 6.22 8.42
C ASN A 142 -11.24 7.42 9.34
N GLN A 143 -10.82 7.14 10.57
CA GLN A 143 -10.31 8.17 11.47
C GLN A 143 -8.80 8.28 11.29
N PHE A 144 -8.36 9.38 10.71
CA PHE A 144 -6.94 9.72 10.63
C PHE A 144 -6.57 10.66 11.77
N ALA A 145 -5.45 10.39 12.45
CA ALA A 145 -4.93 11.36 13.39
C ALA A 145 -4.14 12.44 12.63
N PRO A 146 -4.08 13.67 13.14
CA PRO A 146 -3.20 14.68 12.56
C PRO A 146 -1.74 14.19 12.59
N PRO A 147 -0.92 14.55 11.59
CA PRO A 147 0.50 14.24 11.57
C PRO A 147 1.21 14.69 12.85
N ASP A 148 1.80 13.73 13.57
CA ASP A 148 2.67 14.00 14.73
C ASP A 148 4.07 14.48 14.29
N GLU A 149 4.89 14.91 15.26
CA GLU A 149 6.24 15.43 15.00
C GLU A 149 7.13 14.42 14.26
N ASN A 150 7.02 13.12 14.60
CA ASN A 150 7.76 12.06 13.93
C ASN A 150 7.34 11.92 12.47
N SER A 151 6.04 11.93 12.20
CA SER A 151 5.49 11.87 10.84
C SER A 151 5.93 13.08 10.00
N GLN A 152 5.97 14.27 10.60
CA GLN A 152 6.45 15.49 9.94
C GLN A 152 7.96 15.43 9.65
N ALA A 153 8.77 14.94 10.57
CA ALA A 153 10.21 14.75 10.36
C ALA A 153 10.50 13.76 9.23
N ILE A 154 9.81 12.61 9.22
CA ILE A 154 9.87 11.62 8.13
C ILE A 154 9.51 12.27 6.79
N ALA A 155 8.41 13.01 6.73
CA ALA A 155 8.00 13.72 5.52
C ALA A 155 9.07 14.72 5.05
N GLY A 156 9.66 15.49 5.97
CA GLY A 156 10.74 16.43 5.69
C GLY A 156 11.94 15.76 5.03
N HIS A 157 12.39 14.62 5.57
CA HIS A 157 13.50 13.86 4.98
C HIS A 157 13.20 13.34 3.58
N ILE A 158 11.98 12.83 3.35
CA ILE A 158 11.55 12.36 2.02
C ILE A 158 11.54 13.51 1.02
N ILE A 159 10.96 14.66 1.39
CA ILE A 159 10.85 15.82 0.51
C ILE A 159 12.23 16.40 0.18
N GLU A 160 13.13 16.48 1.16
CA GLU A 160 14.52 16.90 0.93
C GLU A 160 15.23 15.94 -0.04
N PHE A 161 15.06 14.64 0.14
CA PHE A 161 15.64 13.63 -0.73
C PHE A 161 15.11 13.74 -2.17
N LEU A 162 13.80 13.90 -2.35
CA LEU A 162 13.21 14.08 -3.69
C LEU A 162 13.73 15.36 -4.36
N GLN A 163 13.89 16.45 -3.63
CA GLN A 163 14.49 17.69 -4.16
C GLN A 163 15.95 17.46 -4.57
N HIS A 164 16.70 16.69 -3.78
CA HIS A 164 18.06 16.32 -4.09
C HIS A 164 18.14 15.48 -5.38
N GLU A 165 17.27 14.49 -5.55
CA GLU A 165 17.18 13.69 -6.78
C GLU A 165 16.86 14.54 -8.02
N VAL A 166 15.96 15.52 -7.88
CA VAL A 166 15.62 16.47 -8.95
C VAL A 166 16.82 17.36 -9.30
N LYS A 167 17.49 17.92 -8.29
CA LYS A 167 18.69 18.77 -8.47
C LYS A 167 19.80 18.02 -9.20
N HIS A 168 19.92 16.72 -8.99
CA HIS A 168 20.90 15.87 -9.66
C HIS A 168 20.41 15.24 -10.97
N GLY A 169 19.20 15.58 -11.43
CA GLY A 169 18.64 15.09 -12.70
C GLY A 169 18.26 13.61 -12.71
N ARG A 170 18.13 12.99 -11.53
CA ARG A 170 17.68 11.59 -11.37
C ARG A 170 16.16 11.45 -11.29
N LEU A 171 15.48 12.55 -10.97
CA LEU A 171 14.02 12.69 -11.09
C LEU A 171 13.69 13.96 -11.88
N PRO A 172 12.59 13.97 -12.66
CA PRO A 172 12.11 15.19 -13.29
C PRO A 172 11.52 16.14 -12.24
N LYS A 173 11.42 17.42 -12.59
CA LYS A 173 10.87 18.50 -11.74
C LYS A 173 9.42 18.26 -11.29
N ASP A 174 8.63 17.60 -12.12
CA ASP A 174 7.24 17.21 -11.82
C ASP A 174 7.16 15.82 -11.16
N LEU A 175 8.30 15.26 -10.77
CA LEU A 175 8.47 13.89 -10.27
C LEU A 175 7.88 12.81 -11.21
N LEU A 176 7.87 11.58 -10.74
CA LEU A 176 7.17 10.47 -11.39
C LEU A 176 5.87 10.18 -10.63
N PRO A 177 4.94 9.38 -11.19
CA PRO A 177 3.67 9.11 -10.53
C PRO A 177 3.86 8.54 -9.12
N LEU A 178 3.11 9.09 -8.18
CA LEU A 178 3.21 8.75 -6.76
C LEU A 178 2.29 7.58 -6.42
N GLN A 179 2.82 6.62 -5.66
CA GLN A 179 2.03 5.71 -4.85
C GLN A 179 2.29 6.00 -3.38
N SER A 180 1.21 6.09 -2.60
CA SER A 180 1.28 6.29 -1.16
C SER A 180 0.33 5.31 -0.48
N GLY A 181 0.82 4.66 0.58
CA GLY A 181 -0.02 3.86 1.46
C GLY A 181 -0.98 4.71 2.30
N VAL A 182 -1.60 4.08 3.30
CA VAL A 182 -2.52 4.72 4.24
C VAL A 182 -1.88 5.00 5.60
N GLY A 183 -2.34 6.06 6.27
CA GLY A 183 -2.03 6.34 7.69
C GLY A 183 -1.36 7.69 7.93
N ASN A 184 -1.06 7.99 9.19
CA ASN A 184 -0.58 9.31 9.60
C ASN A 184 0.70 9.75 8.88
N ILE A 185 1.65 8.82 8.69
CA ILE A 185 2.93 9.12 8.03
C ILE A 185 2.69 9.41 6.54
N ALA A 186 1.87 8.60 5.86
CA ALA A 186 1.50 8.83 4.47
C ALA A 186 0.81 10.19 4.29
N ASN A 187 -0.14 10.52 5.17
CA ASN A 187 -0.81 11.82 5.16
C ASN A 187 0.17 12.98 5.39
N ALA A 188 1.17 12.82 6.27
CA ALA A 188 2.22 13.83 6.49
C ALA A 188 3.08 14.05 5.24
N VAL A 189 3.45 12.98 4.54
CA VAL A 189 4.20 13.04 3.28
C VAL A 189 3.37 13.75 2.20
N LEU A 190 2.09 13.40 2.04
CA LEU A 190 1.20 14.06 1.08
C LEU A 190 1.02 15.56 1.39
N ALA A 191 0.83 15.91 2.67
CA ALA A 191 0.74 17.31 3.09
C ALA A 191 2.04 18.07 2.79
N GLY A 192 3.19 17.51 3.12
CA GLY A 192 4.47 18.15 2.82
C GLY A 192 4.78 18.23 1.31
N LEU A 193 4.32 17.28 0.49
CA LEU A 193 4.37 17.39 -0.97
C LEU A 193 3.47 18.51 -1.49
N ASN A 194 2.29 18.68 -0.88
CA ASN A 194 1.34 19.74 -1.23
C ASN A 194 1.92 21.14 -0.99
N ASP A 195 2.57 21.32 0.16
CA ASP A 195 3.19 22.58 0.58
C ASP A 195 4.59 22.79 -0.03
N GLY A 196 5.20 21.70 -0.49
CA GLY A 196 6.54 21.65 -1.05
C GLY A 196 6.68 22.33 -2.42
N PRO A 197 7.85 22.21 -3.07
CA PRO A 197 8.14 22.91 -4.32
C PRO A 197 7.59 22.22 -5.58
N PHE A 198 7.08 20.99 -5.47
CA PHE A 198 6.67 20.20 -6.62
C PHE A 198 5.26 20.56 -7.09
N ARG A 199 5.03 20.55 -8.41
CA ARG A 199 3.73 20.86 -9.02
C ARG A 199 3.46 19.87 -10.15
N ASN A 200 2.22 19.86 -10.65
CA ASN A 200 1.77 18.96 -11.72
C ASN A 200 2.04 17.48 -11.41
N LEU A 201 2.01 17.12 -10.13
CA LEU A 201 2.21 15.75 -9.69
C LEU A 201 1.09 14.88 -10.25
N THR A 202 1.37 13.59 -10.43
CA THR A 202 0.34 12.60 -10.74
C THR A 202 0.44 11.47 -9.73
N ALA A 203 -0.67 10.77 -9.50
CA ALA A 203 -0.71 9.60 -8.63
C ALA A 203 -1.21 8.38 -9.42
N PHE A 204 -0.57 7.24 -9.17
CA PHE A 204 -1.02 5.92 -9.58
C PHE A 204 -0.83 5.02 -8.37
N THR A 205 -1.90 4.89 -7.58
CA THR A 205 -1.87 4.33 -6.23
C THR A 205 -2.94 3.26 -6.09
N GLU A 206 -2.99 2.60 -4.94
CA GLU A 206 -4.06 1.66 -4.59
C GLU A 206 -5.30 2.41 -4.09
N VAL A 207 -5.12 3.31 -3.13
CA VAL A 207 -6.21 4.05 -2.50
C VAL A 207 -5.97 5.55 -2.53
N LEU A 208 -7.05 6.30 -2.69
CA LEU A 208 -7.06 7.75 -2.63
C LEU A 208 -7.55 8.20 -1.25
N GLN A 209 -6.73 8.98 -0.55
CA GLN A 209 -7.02 9.47 0.79
C GLN A 209 -7.26 10.99 0.82
N ASP A 210 -7.69 11.50 1.97
CA ASP A 210 -7.92 12.92 2.26
C ASP A 210 -6.82 13.83 1.69
N GLY A 211 -5.54 13.53 1.99
CA GLY A 211 -4.41 14.35 1.52
C GLY A 211 -4.30 14.43 0.01
N MET A 212 -4.71 13.40 -0.74
CA MET A 212 -4.73 13.48 -2.21
C MET A 212 -5.87 14.35 -2.72
N LEU A 213 -7.04 14.37 -2.06
CA LEU A 213 -8.10 15.32 -2.40
C LEU A 213 -7.63 16.76 -2.18
N ASP A 214 -6.94 17.03 -1.08
CA ASP A 214 -6.36 18.33 -0.78
C ASP A 214 -5.38 18.78 -1.88
N MET A 215 -4.52 17.86 -2.35
CA MET A 215 -3.57 18.13 -3.43
C MET A 215 -4.25 18.34 -4.80
N LEU A 216 -5.37 17.66 -5.07
CA LEU A 216 -6.17 17.93 -6.27
C LEU A 216 -6.78 19.33 -6.21
N ARG A 217 -7.34 19.72 -5.06
CA ARG A 217 -7.95 21.05 -4.86
C ARG A 217 -6.92 22.17 -4.95
N SER A 218 -5.73 21.98 -4.40
CA SER A 218 -4.64 22.97 -4.48
C SER A 218 -4.04 23.11 -5.88
N GLY A 219 -4.27 22.12 -6.75
CA GLY A 219 -3.64 22.01 -8.06
C GLY A 219 -2.21 21.48 -8.04
N THR A 220 -1.69 21.06 -6.87
CA THR A 220 -0.39 20.41 -6.76
C THR A 220 -0.41 19.02 -7.42
N LEU A 221 -1.50 18.28 -7.25
CA LEU A 221 -1.78 17.03 -7.96
C LEU A 221 -2.72 17.31 -9.14
N ALA A 222 -2.31 16.94 -10.34
CA ALA A 222 -3.09 17.12 -11.56
C ALA A 222 -4.13 16.02 -11.77
N MET A 223 -3.80 14.78 -11.38
CA MET A 223 -4.60 13.58 -11.64
C MET A 223 -4.23 12.47 -10.64
N ALA A 224 -5.22 11.66 -10.26
CA ALA A 224 -5.02 10.47 -9.46
C ALA A 224 -5.70 9.23 -10.08
N SER A 225 -4.97 8.12 -10.10
CA SER A 225 -5.50 6.80 -10.43
C SER A 225 -5.45 5.91 -9.19
N ALA A 226 -6.56 5.26 -8.85
CA ALA A 226 -6.70 4.39 -7.68
C ALA A 226 -7.64 3.21 -7.97
N THR A 227 -7.77 2.26 -7.04
CA THR A 227 -8.85 1.26 -7.08
C THR A 227 -10.01 1.58 -6.13
N ALA A 228 -9.75 2.37 -5.08
CA ALA A 228 -10.76 2.73 -4.09
C ALA A 228 -10.53 4.13 -3.50
N LEU A 229 -11.61 4.75 -3.05
CA LEU A 229 -11.58 5.90 -2.15
C LEU A 229 -11.47 5.42 -0.70
N SER A 230 -10.66 6.11 0.10
CA SER A 230 -10.40 5.78 1.51
C SER A 230 -10.38 7.08 2.32
N LEU A 231 -11.57 7.63 2.53
CA LEU A 231 -11.78 9.00 3.01
C LEU A 231 -12.30 9.04 4.45
N SER A 232 -12.02 10.13 5.16
CA SER A 232 -12.77 10.51 6.37
C SER A 232 -14.20 10.95 6.03
N ASP A 233 -15.03 11.13 7.05
CA ASP A 233 -16.40 11.65 6.89
C ASP A 233 -16.39 13.06 6.28
N GLU A 234 -15.50 13.93 6.76
CA GLU A 234 -15.35 15.29 6.25
C GLU A 234 -14.89 15.31 4.80
N ALA A 235 -13.90 14.48 4.45
CA ALA A 235 -13.41 14.34 3.08
C ALA A 235 -14.46 13.72 2.15
N THR A 236 -15.27 12.78 2.64
CA THR A 236 -16.39 12.19 1.89
C THR A 236 -17.47 13.24 1.60
N ALA A 237 -17.80 14.10 2.57
CA ALA A 237 -18.74 15.18 2.39
C ALA A 237 -18.25 16.20 1.34
N ASP A 238 -16.98 16.61 1.41
CA ASP A 238 -16.36 17.48 0.40
C ASP A 238 -16.32 16.83 -0.99
N PHE A 239 -15.93 15.56 -1.05
CA PHE A 239 -15.92 14.77 -2.29
C PHE A 239 -17.30 14.77 -2.95
N ASN A 240 -18.34 14.47 -2.18
CA ASN A 240 -19.71 14.42 -2.70
C ASN A 240 -20.22 15.79 -3.15
N ALA A 241 -19.93 16.86 -2.39
CA ALA A 241 -20.32 18.21 -2.75
C ALA A 241 -19.64 18.71 -4.04
N ASN A 242 -18.41 18.23 -4.32
CA ASN A 242 -17.58 18.68 -5.44
C ASN A 242 -17.29 17.56 -6.46
N ILE A 243 -18.10 16.51 -6.52
CA ILE A 243 -17.79 15.28 -7.26
C ILE A 243 -17.51 15.51 -8.76
N GLY A 244 -18.15 16.50 -9.39
CA GLY A 244 -17.86 16.86 -10.78
C GLY A 244 -16.41 17.29 -10.99
N PHE A 245 -15.85 18.07 -10.06
CA PHE A 245 -14.43 18.48 -10.08
C PHE A 245 -13.50 17.28 -9.93
N TYR A 246 -13.84 16.35 -9.05
CA TYR A 246 -13.04 15.15 -8.77
C TYR A 246 -13.14 14.10 -9.86
N ARG A 247 -14.31 13.90 -10.49
CA ARG A 247 -14.52 12.93 -11.57
C ARG A 247 -13.63 13.18 -12.77
N ASP A 248 -13.37 14.45 -13.08
CA ASP A 248 -12.48 14.83 -14.17
C ASP A 248 -10.99 14.64 -13.81
N ARG A 249 -10.67 14.32 -12.56
CA ARG A 249 -9.31 14.25 -11.99
C ARG A 249 -8.96 12.92 -11.31
N ILE A 250 -9.94 12.02 -11.20
CA ILE A 250 -9.79 10.73 -10.54
C ILE A 250 -10.25 9.63 -11.50
N VAL A 251 -9.42 8.59 -11.64
CA VAL A 251 -9.77 7.37 -12.36
C VAL A 251 -9.75 6.20 -11.40
N LEU A 252 -10.89 5.52 -11.24
CA LEU A 252 -10.97 4.30 -10.42
C LEU A 252 -10.89 3.05 -11.29
N ARG A 253 -9.93 2.15 -11.02
CA ARG A 253 -9.62 0.97 -11.84
C ARG A 253 -9.78 -0.30 -11.02
N SER A 254 -9.91 -1.44 -11.68
CA SER A 254 -9.76 -2.73 -10.99
C SER A 254 -8.41 -2.80 -10.28
N GLN A 255 -8.34 -3.49 -9.15
CA GLN A 255 -7.09 -3.62 -8.40
C GLN A 255 -6.02 -4.37 -9.21
N GLU A 256 -6.44 -5.25 -10.14
CA GLU A 256 -5.54 -5.89 -11.10
C GLU A 256 -4.79 -4.83 -11.93
N MET A 257 -5.44 -3.73 -12.32
CA MET A 257 -4.83 -2.64 -13.09
C MET A 257 -4.07 -1.63 -12.22
N SER A 258 -4.66 -1.15 -11.11
CA SER A 258 -3.99 -0.17 -10.24
C SER A 258 -2.70 -0.70 -9.60
N ASN A 259 -2.61 -2.02 -9.43
CA ASN A 259 -1.45 -2.67 -8.81
C ASN A 259 -0.65 -3.49 -9.83
N HIS A 260 -0.90 -3.37 -11.15
CA HIS A 260 -0.27 -4.23 -12.15
C HIS A 260 1.25 -3.98 -12.26
N PRO A 261 2.12 -5.00 -12.06
CA PRO A 261 3.58 -4.84 -12.15
C PRO A 261 4.08 -4.20 -13.44
N GLU A 262 3.49 -4.57 -14.60
CA GLU A 262 3.83 -3.97 -15.91
C GLU A 262 3.61 -2.44 -15.92
N LEU A 263 2.50 -1.98 -15.35
CA LEU A 263 2.13 -0.56 -15.34
C LEU A 263 2.96 0.22 -14.32
N ILE A 264 3.15 -0.35 -13.12
CA ILE A 264 3.99 0.24 -12.07
C ILE A 264 5.39 0.51 -12.61
N ARG A 265 5.98 -0.48 -13.29
CA ARG A 265 7.32 -0.35 -13.86
C ARG A 265 7.37 0.56 -15.08
N ARG A 266 6.39 0.49 -15.99
CA ARG A 266 6.33 1.33 -17.19
C ARG A 266 6.21 2.81 -16.85
N LEU A 267 5.33 3.13 -15.91
CA LEU A 267 5.08 4.50 -15.47
C LEU A 267 6.20 5.04 -14.57
N GLY A 268 7.03 4.16 -14.01
CA GLY A 268 8.18 4.52 -13.19
C GLY A 268 7.78 5.09 -11.83
N LEU A 269 6.88 4.43 -11.11
CA LEU A 269 6.30 4.98 -9.89
C LEU A 269 7.35 5.26 -8.79
N ILE A 270 7.07 6.25 -7.95
CA ILE A 270 7.69 6.42 -6.63
C ILE A 270 6.75 5.79 -5.61
N ALA A 271 7.15 4.67 -5.03
CA ALA A 271 6.38 3.91 -4.05
C ALA A 271 6.81 4.27 -2.63
N MET A 272 5.84 4.66 -1.80
CA MET A 272 6.06 5.06 -0.41
C MET A 272 5.18 4.22 0.51
N ASN A 273 5.80 3.31 1.25
CA ASN A 273 5.12 2.31 2.07
C ASN A 273 5.51 2.42 3.54
N ALA A 274 4.51 2.29 4.42
CA ALA A 274 4.77 2.11 5.84
C ALA A 274 5.29 0.68 6.12
N MET A 275 6.02 0.50 7.21
CA MET A 275 6.50 -0.82 7.66
C MET A 275 6.38 -1.02 9.18
N ILE A 276 6.37 -2.28 9.62
CA ILE A 276 6.45 -2.66 11.03
C ILE A 276 7.88 -2.50 11.54
N GLU A 277 8.83 -3.15 10.85
CA GLU A 277 10.24 -3.14 11.21
C GLU A 277 11.10 -3.39 9.96
N ALA A 278 12.35 -2.91 10.00
CA ALA A 278 13.39 -3.30 9.07
C ALA A 278 14.59 -3.85 9.83
N ASP A 279 15.32 -4.77 9.22
CA ASP A 279 16.61 -5.17 9.76
C ASP A 279 17.73 -4.24 9.30
N ILE A 280 18.89 -4.39 9.92
CA ILE A 280 20.09 -3.66 9.54
C ILE A 280 20.47 -3.90 8.07
N TYR A 281 20.12 -5.03 7.45
CA TYR A 281 20.42 -5.28 6.04
C TYR A 281 19.38 -4.67 5.08
N GLY A 282 18.29 -4.13 5.62
CA GLY A 282 17.23 -3.47 4.88
C GLY A 282 16.23 -4.46 4.27
N ASN A 283 16.06 -5.65 4.87
CA ASN A 283 14.82 -6.42 4.70
C ASN A 283 13.71 -5.78 5.54
N VAL A 284 12.47 -5.88 5.07
CA VAL A 284 11.31 -5.23 5.70
C VAL A 284 10.21 -6.23 6.02
N ASN A 285 9.65 -6.04 7.21
CA ASN A 285 8.41 -6.65 7.69
C ASN A 285 7.29 -5.60 7.66
N SER A 286 6.21 -5.90 6.96
CA SER A 286 5.00 -5.10 6.81
C SER A 286 3.79 -5.75 7.49
N THR A 287 3.88 -7.02 7.89
CA THR A 287 2.70 -7.84 8.21
C THR A 287 2.70 -8.47 9.60
N HIS A 288 3.78 -9.12 10.03
CA HIS A 288 3.77 -10.01 11.19
C HIS A 288 4.52 -9.40 12.39
N VAL A 289 3.77 -8.92 13.38
CA VAL A 289 4.34 -8.50 14.66
C VAL A 289 4.94 -9.73 15.36
N MET A 290 6.23 -9.62 15.73
CA MET A 290 7.01 -10.70 16.35
C MET A 290 6.95 -12.01 15.53
N GLY A 291 6.91 -11.89 14.19
CA GLY A 291 6.99 -13.00 13.25
C GLY A 291 5.76 -13.89 13.15
N SER A 292 4.71 -13.65 13.94
CA SER A 292 3.55 -14.55 14.03
C SER A 292 2.19 -13.86 14.10
N SER A 293 2.11 -12.63 14.62
CA SER A 293 0.83 -11.93 14.77
C SER A 293 0.55 -11.02 13.58
N MET A 294 -0.44 -11.38 12.76
CA MET A 294 -0.86 -10.58 11.60
C MET A 294 -1.39 -9.21 12.03
N MET A 295 -0.89 -8.17 11.36
CA MET A 295 -1.43 -6.82 11.44
C MET A 295 -2.59 -6.67 10.45
N ASN A 296 -2.29 -6.49 9.15
CA ASN A 296 -3.31 -6.33 8.13
C ASN A 296 -3.16 -7.37 7.02
N GLY A 297 -2.03 -7.32 6.33
CA GLY A 297 -1.63 -8.19 5.23
C GLY A 297 -0.70 -7.42 4.29
N ILE A 298 0.02 -8.12 3.41
CA ILE A 298 0.99 -7.49 2.52
C ILE A 298 0.36 -6.44 1.57
N GLY A 299 -0.91 -6.63 1.21
CA GLY A 299 -1.63 -5.72 0.32
C GLY A 299 -0.87 -5.51 -1.01
N GLY A 300 -0.89 -4.27 -1.51
CA GLY A 300 -0.13 -3.89 -2.70
C GLY A 300 1.33 -3.56 -2.46
N SER A 301 1.84 -3.55 -1.21
CA SER A 301 3.19 -3.02 -0.95
C SER A 301 4.26 -3.77 -1.74
N GLY A 302 4.12 -5.09 -1.92
CA GLY A 302 5.02 -5.89 -2.74
C GLY A 302 4.85 -5.66 -4.25
N ASP A 303 3.63 -5.38 -4.72
CA ASP A 303 3.37 -5.01 -6.11
C ASP A 303 4.15 -3.74 -6.47
N PHE A 304 4.08 -2.73 -5.59
CA PHE A 304 4.75 -1.45 -5.79
C PHE A 304 6.25 -1.51 -5.50
N ALA A 305 6.68 -2.01 -4.35
CA ALA A 305 8.08 -1.98 -3.92
C ALA A 305 9.03 -2.66 -4.92
N ARG A 306 8.61 -3.78 -5.49
CA ARG A 306 9.42 -4.54 -6.45
C ARG A 306 9.51 -3.89 -7.83
N ASN A 307 8.48 -3.16 -8.24
CA ASN A 307 8.32 -2.72 -9.63
C ASN A 307 8.47 -1.20 -9.82
N ALA A 308 8.46 -0.43 -8.73
CA ALA A 308 8.64 1.01 -8.74
C ALA A 308 10.03 1.43 -9.24
N TYR A 309 10.13 2.66 -9.75
CA TYR A 309 11.41 3.32 -10.02
C TYR A 309 12.18 3.58 -8.72
N LEU A 310 11.45 3.91 -7.65
CA LEU A 310 11.98 4.21 -6.33
C LEU A 310 11.05 3.63 -5.26
N SER A 311 11.56 2.73 -4.43
CA SER A 311 10.87 2.09 -3.31
C SER A 311 11.39 2.65 -1.99
N ILE A 312 10.51 3.36 -1.29
CA ILE A 312 10.75 4.02 -0.01
C ILE A 312 9.91 3.33 1.06
N PHE A 313 10.57 2.91 2.14
CA PHE A 313 9.91 2.42 3.34
C PHE A 313 10.10 3.41 4.49
N MET A 314 9.04 3.61 5.26
CA MET A 314 9.02 4.61 6.33
C MET A 314 8.34 4.08 7.60
N THR A 315 8.91 4.42 8.74
CA THR A 315 8.38 4.07 10.06
C THR A 315 9.01 4.97 11.12
N PRO A 316 8.37 5.24 12.27
CA PRO A 316 9.09 5.81 13.40
C PRO A 316 10.16 4.82 13.87
N SER A 317 11.31 5.30 14.34
CA SER A 317 12.43 4.42 14.71
C SER A 317 12.16 3.55 15.94
N VAL A 318 11.10 3.86 16.70
CA VAL A 318 10.59 3.09 17.83
C VAL A 318 9.06 2.97 17.83
N ALA A 319 8.56 1.91 18.45
CA ALA A 319 7.14 1.68 18.67
C ALA A 319 6.84 1.43 20.17
N LYS A 320 5.54 1.41 20.51
CA LYS A 320 5.04 1.10 21.87
C LYS A 320 5.73 1.92 22.97
N GLY A 321 5.82 3.24 22.76
CA GLY A 321 6.42 4.18 23.73
C GLY A 321 7.92 3.96 23.95
N GLY A 322 8.66 3.52 22.92
CA GLY A 322 10.10 3.29 23.01
C GLY A 322 10.51 1.87 23.40
N SER A 323 9.55 1.02 23.79
CA SER A 323 9.84 -0.37 24.22
C SER A 323 10.18 -1.34 23.09
N ILE A 324 9.92 -0.95 21.84
CA ILE A 324 10.25 -1.71 20.63
C ILE A 324 11.08 -0.81 19.72
N SER A 325 12.18 -1.32 19.18
CA SER A 325 12.87 -0.71 18.04
C SER A 325 12.25 -1.16 16.72
N CYS A 326 12.13 -0.25 15.77
CA CYS A 326 11.71 -0.58 14.41
C CYS A 326 12.91 -0.89 13.49
N ILE A 327 14.15 -0.70 13.97
CA ILE A 327 15.37 -1.16 13.31
C ILE A 327 15.97 -2.28 14.16
N VAL A 328 16.00 -3.50 13.64
CA VAL A 328 16.35 -4.72 14.41
C VAL A 328 17.56 -5.45 13.81
N PRO A 329 18.22 -6.35 14.55
CA PRO A 329 19.30 -7.17 13.98
C PRO A 329 18.87 -8.04 12.80
N MET A 330 17.69 -8.67 12.89
CA MET A 330 17.06 -9.46 11.84
C MET A 330 15.55 -9.29 11.96
N VAL A 331 14.83 -9.12 10.85
CA VAL A 331 13.37 -9.02 10.89
C VAL A 331 12.77 -10.35 11.30
N SER A 332 11.70 -10.30 12.09
CA SER A 332 11.01 -11.52 12.54
C SER A 332 10.16 -12.18 11.44
N HIS A 333 9.90 -11.45 10.36
CA HIS A 333 9.25 -11.90 9.13
C HIS A 333 9.72 -11.02 7.96
N VAL A 334 9.79 -11.56 6.74
CA VAL A 334 10.24 -10.82 5.55
C VAL A 334 9.10 -10.73 4.55
N ASP A 335 8.57 -9.53 4.33
CA ASP A 335 7.65 -9.24 3.22
C ASP A 335 8.39 -8.66 2.01
N HIS A 336 9.44 -7.89 2.27
CA HIS A 336 10.28 -7.27 1.24
C HIS A 336 11.74 -7.56 1.51
N THR A 337 12.41 -8.17 0.53
CA THR A 337 13.83 -8.47 0.61
C THR A 337 14.66 -7.20 0.45
N GLU A 338 15.95 -7.25 0.75
CA GLU A 338 16.88 -6.13 0.55
C GLU A 338 16.92 -5.64 -0.91
N HIS A 339 16.51 -6.47 -1.86
CA HIS A 339 16.44 -6.15 -3.28
C HIS A 339 15.23 -5.27 -3.65
N ASP A 340 14.15 -5.33 -2.87
CA ASP A 340 12.92 -4.56 -3.09
C ASP A 340 12.94 -3.20 -2.36
N VAL A 341 13.98 -2.95 -1.55
CA VAL A 341 14.08 -1.82 -0.62
C VAL A 341 15.28 -0.94 -1.00
N GLN A 342 15.00 0.27 -1.49
CA GLN A 342 16.05 1.21 -1.88
C GLN A 342 16.25 2.35 -0.89
N VAL A 343 15.21 2.77 -0.16
CA VAL A 343 15.31 3.85 0.83
C VAL A 343 14.55 3.46 2.09
N ILE A 344 15.18 3.70 3.25
CA ILE A 344 14.53 3.60 4.57
C ILE A 344 14.54 4.97 5.23
N VAL A 345 13.42 5.36 5.83
CA VAL A 345 13.24 6.66 6.49
C VAL A 345 12.63 6.48 7.87
N THR A 346 13.22 7.15 8.85
CA THR A 346 12.63 7.35 10.18
C THR A 346 12.72 8.82 10.55
N GLU A 347 12.16 9.22 11.69
CA GLU A 347 12.32 10.58 12.22
C GLU A 347 13.76 10.94 12.58
N GLN A 348 14.67 9.95 12.61
CA GLN A 348 16.10 10.15 12.85
C GLN A 348 16.85 10.56 11.58
N GLY A 349 16.31 10.23 10.40
CA GLY A 349 16.97 10.46 9.12
C GLY A 349 16.58 9.46 8.04
N LEU A 350 17.26 9.57 6.90
CA LEU A 350 17.05 8.77 5.69
C LEU A 350 18.33 8.02 5.29
N ALA A 351 18.17 6.75 4.92
CA ALA A 351 19.23 5.91 4.37
C ALA A 351 18.91 5.56 2.91
N ASP A 352 19.69 6.10 1.97
CA ASP A 352 19.67 5.72 0.55
C ASP A 352 20.60 4.52 0.31
N LEU A 353 20.02 3.39 -0.04
CA LEU A 353 20.66 2.09 -0.07
C LEU A 353 21.04 1.63 -1.49
N ARG A 354 20.81 2.48 -2.50
CA ARG A 354 21.07 2.15 -3.90
C ARG A 354 22.56 1.93 -4.13
N GLY A 355 22.91 0.77 -4.70
CA GLY A 355 24.29 0.43 -5.04
C GLY A 355 25.17 0.01 -3.85
N LEU A 356 24.58 -0.23 -2.66
CA LEU A 356 25.31 -0.63 -1.46
C LEU A 356 25.28 -2.15 -1.23
N SER A 357 26.39 -2.72 -0.74
CA SER A 357 26.43 -4.10 -0.23
C SER A 357 25.68 -4.22 1.11
N PRO A 358 25.28 -5.44 1.56
CA PRO A 358 24.59 -5.61 2.83
C PRO A 358 25.31 -4.97 4.03
N THR A 359 26.63 -5.11 4.12
CA THR A 359 27.42 -4.47 5.20
C THR A 359 27.43 -2.94 5.12
N GLN A 360 27.42 -2.35 3.92
CA GLN A 360 27.29 -0.90 3.73
C GLN A 360 25.88 -0.42 4.08
N ARG A 361 24.84 -1.19 3.74
CA ARG A 361 23.44 -0.94 4.12
C ARG A 361 23.29 -0.94 5.64
N ALA A 362 23.81 -1.97 6.32
CA ALA A 362 23.81 -2.07 7.79
C ALA A 362 24.39 -0.85 8.48
N ARG A 363 25.56 -0.43 8.05
CA ARG A 363 26.18 0.78 8.60
C ARG A 363 25.30 2.01 8.39
N LEU A 364 24.81 2.23 7.18
CA LEU A 364 24.03 3.43 6.86
C LEU A 364 22.68 3.45 7.58
N ILE A 365 21.97 2.32 7.63
CA ILE A 365 20.66 2.19 8.31
C ILE A 365 20.82 2.45 9.80
N VAL A 366 21.83 1.85 10.45
CA VAL A 366 22.07 2.06 11.89
C VAL A 366 22.49 3.50 12.19
N GLU A 367 23.33 4.11 11.35
CA GLU A 367 23.77 5.50 11.52
C GLU A 367 22.65 6.52 11.32
N ARG A 368 21.76 6.29 10.33
CA ARG A 368 20.75 7.28 9.89
C ARG A 368 19.35 7.07 10.43
N CYS A 369 18.95 5.82 10.67
CA CYS A 369 17.55 5.48 10.90
C CYS A 369 17.29 4.90 12.30
N ALA A 370 18.28 4.29 12.93
CA ALA A 370 18.11 3.73 14.28
C ALA A 370 18.00 4.81 15.35
N HIS A 371 17.07 4.61 16.29
CA HIS A 371 16.91 5.47 17.46
C HIS A 371 18.20 5.50 18.31
N PRO A 372 18.56 6.65 18.90
CA PRO A 372 19.76 6.77 19.75
C PRO A 372 19.84 5.73 20.88
N ASP A 373 18.70 5.34 21.46
CA ASP A 373 18.66 4.34 22.55
C ASP A 373 19.03 2.93 22.09
N TYR A 374 18.78 2.59 20.81
CA TYR A 374 19.00 1.26 20.25
C TYR A 374 20.28 1.18 19.40
N ARG A 375 20.78 2.32 18.89
CA ARG A 375 21.95 2.38 18.02
C ARG A 375 23.21 1.73 18.61
N PRO A 376 23.59 1.94 19.90
CA PRO A 376 24.77 1.27 20.47
C PRO A 376 24.66 -0.26 20.45
N ALA A 377 23.49 -0.81 20.74
CA ALA A 377 23.27 -2.26 20.75
C ALA A 377 23.28 -2.85 19.33
N LEU A 378 22.78 -2.13 18.32
CA LEU A 378 22.90 -2.53 16.92
C LEU A 378 24.36 -2.52 16.45
N LEU A 379 25.14 -1.51 16.84
CA LEU A 379 26.56 -1.44 16.53
C LEU A 379 27.35 -2.59 17.18
N ASP A 380 27.05 -2.93 18.44
CA ASP A 380 27.61 -4.10 19.11
C ASP A 380 27.26 -5.41 18.37
N TYR A 381 26.00 -5.61 18.01
CA TYR A 381 25.58 -6.77 17.22
C TYR A 381 26.37 -6.86 15.90
N MET A 382 26.49 -5.74 15.17
CA MET A 382 27.25 -5.68 13.93
C MET A 382 28.72 -6.03 14.12
N GLU A 383 29.38 -5.50 15.15
CA GLU A 383 30.80 -5.76 15.42
C GLU A 383 31.03 -7.25 15.75
N ARG A 384 30.20 -7.82 16.63
CA ARG A 384 30.29 -9.24 16.98
C ARG A 384 29.98 -10.13 15.78
N ALA A 385 28.92 -9.83 15.02
CA ALA A 385 28.57 -10.57 13.81
C ALA A 385 29.71 -10.53 12.77
N GLN A 386 30.33 -9.38 12.55
CA GLN A 386 31.48 -9.26 11.64
C GLN A 386 32.67 -10.12 12.09
N ARG A 387 32.91 -10.25 13.41
CA ARG A 387 33.99 -11.07 13.95
C ARG A 387 33.70 -12.57 13.91
N GLU A 388 32.47 -12.96 14.20
CA GLU A 388 32.13 -14.35 14.57
C GLU A 388 31.31 -15.09 13.50
N SER A 389 30.64 -14.38 12.58
CA SER A 389 29.84 -15.04 11.54
C SER A 389 30.74 -15.79 10.55
N LEU A 390 30.30 -16.99 10.15
CA LEU A 390 31.03 -17.77 9.12
C LEU A 390 30.99 -17.07 7.75
N GLY A 391 29.84 -16.49 7.41
CA GLY A 391 29.61 -15.76 6.17
C GLY A 391 29.77 -14.25 6.40
N GLN A 392 30.61 -13.61 5.59
CA GLN A 392 30.95 -12.19 5.77
C GLN A 392 30.24 -11.25 4.79
N HIS A 393 29.43 -11.81 3.87
CA HIS A 393 28.62 -11.01 2.96
C HIS A 393 27.45 -10.34 3.68
N THR A 394 26.77 -11.10 4.54
CA THR A 394 25.64 -10.66 5.38
C THR A 394 25.81 -11.27 6.79
N PRO A 395 26.71 -10.72 7.62
CA PRO A 395 27.08 -11.33 8.90
C PRO A 395 25.92 -11.44 9.89
N HIS A 396 25.64 -12.63 10.40
CA HIS A 396 24.67 -12.84 11.47
C HIS A 396 25.23 -13.72 12.59
N LEU A 397 24.77 -13.44 13.81
CA LEU A 397 24.83 -14.33 14.96
C LEU A 397 23.44 -14.97 15.11
N LEU A 398 23.30 -16.23 14.71
CA LEU A 398 21.98 -16.88 14.62
C LEU A 398 21.31 -17.03 16.00
N ASP A 399 22.09 -17.25 17.05
CA ASP A 399 21.58 -17.37 18.42
C ASP A 399 21.01 -16.04 18.95
N ASP A 400 21.48 -14.91 18.42
CA ASP A 400 21.11 -13.56 18.89
C ASP A 400 20.18 -12.81 17.91
N ALA A 401 20.05 -13.27 16.66
CA ALA A 401 19.42 -12.51 15.57
C ALA A 401 17.98 -12.08 15.88
N LEU A 402 17.22 -12.92 16.59
CA LEU A 402 15.85 -12.65 17.04
C LEU A 402 15.76 -12.42 18.57
N GLY A 403 16.90 -12.16 19.22
CA GLY A 403 17.01 -11.98 20.67
C GLY A 403 16.15 -10.82 21.18
N TRP A 404 16.05 -9.74 20.40
CA TRP A 404 15.24 -8.56 20.75
C TRP A 404 13.74 -8.88 20.78
N HIS A 405 13.24 -9.60 19.77
CA HIS A 405 11.84 -10.05 19.72
C HIS A 405 11.53 -10.99 20.88
N SER A 406 12.43 -11.95 21.16
CA SER A 406 12.29 -12.85 22.31
C SER A 406 12.31 -12.08 23.64
N GLY A 407 13.18 -11.09 23.76
CA GLY A 407 13.27 -10.19 24.92
C GLY A 407 11.96 -9.46 25.16
N TYR A 408 11.41 -8.80 24.13
CA TYR A 408 10.13 -8.10 24.22
C TYR A 408 8.99 -9.03 24.68
N LEU A 409 8.90 -10.24 24.14
CA LEU A 409 7.87 -11.21 24.55
C LEU A 409 7.99 -11.64 26.03
N LYS A 410 9.19 -11.63 26.60
CA LYS A 410 9.45 -12.02 27.99
C LYS A 410 9.29 -10.88 28.98
N THR A 411 9.72 -9.67 28.60
CA THR A 411 9.92 -8.55 29.53
C THR A 411 9.08 -7.31 29.19
N GLY A 412 8.47 -7.28 28.00
CA GLY A 412 7.77 -6.10 27.48
C GLY A 412 8.69 -5.01 26.94
N SER A 413 9.99 -5.25 26.78
CA SER A 413 10.96 -4.30 26.21
C SER A 413 12.11 -5.01 25.47
N MET A 414 12.51 -4.49 24.32
CA MET A 414 13.68 -4.99 23.58
C MET A 414 15.02 -4.65 24.26
N MET A 415 15.05 -3.64 25.14
CA MET A 415 16.27 -3.21 25.86
C MET A 415 16.49 -3.95 27.20
N ALA A 416 15.51 -4.69 27.68
CA ALA A 416 15.56 -5.36 28.98
C ALA A 416 16.17 -6.78 28.91
N ALA A 417 16.86 -7.11 27.81
CA ALA A 417 17.45 -8.42 27.54
C ALA A 417 18.94 -8.47 27.89
#